data_AF-A0AAN1RXD9-F1
#
_entry.id   AF-A0AAN1RXD9-F1
#
_cell.length_a   1.000
_cell.length_b   1.000
_cell.length_c   1.000
_cell.angle_alpha   90.00
_cell.angle_beta   90.00
_cell.angle_gamma   90.00
#
_symmetry.space_group_name_H-M   'P 1'
#
loop_
_entity.id
_entity.type
_entity.pdbx_description
1 polymer ?
#
loop_
_entity_poly.entity_id
_entity_poly.type
_entity_poly.pdbx_seq_one_letter_code
_entity_poly.pdbx_strand_id
1 'polypeptide(L)'
;MRPFYHPACRLALVLLAAMPAAGPARAFSFMQQGGMIGQVPPWAQDLMSGVRTEYRDPAGPRRKLDAQGIGFYSDVRTLALERRADIVCALFGRGQELVVAGCAPAREASRLADSLIENRPLKVYLDHTKRYAPVQTQEAFRITRIQP
;
A
#
# COMPACT_ATOMS: atom_id res chain seq x y z
N MET A 1 37.40 43.43 -39.39
CA MET A 1 36.09 42.83 -39.73
C MET A 1 36.19 41.33 -39.50
N ARG A 2 35.31 40.76 -38.67
CA ARG A 2 35.02 39.30 -38.62
C ARG A 2 34.29 38.91 -39.94
N PRO A 3 34.15 37.63 -40.39
CA PRO A 3 33.96 36.49 -39.48
C PRO A 3 34.22 35.02 -39.98
N PHE A 4 33.91 34.06 -39.07
CA PHE A 4 33.42 32.66 -39.18
C PHE A 4 34.10 31.68 -40.18
N TYR A 5 34.50 30.45 -39.85
CA TYR A 5 33.69 29.34 -39.29
C TYR A 5 34.52 28.24 -38.62
N HIS A 6 33.80 27.42 -37.85
CA HIS A 6 34.20 26.44 -36.84
C HIS A 6 34.52 25.02 -37.41
N PRO A 7 34.94 24.07 -36.54
CA PRO A 7 35.91 23.01 -36.81
C PRO A 7 35.25 21.62 -36.95
N ALA A 8 35.98 20.63 -37.47
CA ALA A 8 35.78 19.21 -37.12
C ALA A 8 36.81 18.32 -37.84
N CYS A 9 37.86 17.89 -37.13
CA CYS A 9 38.50 16.61 -37.46
C CYS A 9 39.46 16.22 -36.32
N ARG A 10 38.95 15.60 -35.26
CA ARG A 10 39.82 14.92 -34.30
C ARG A 10 39.23 13.57 -33.88
N LEU A 11 39.91 12.56 -34.41
CA LEU A 11 40.42 11.39 -33.69
C LEU A 11 39.40 10.39 -33.17
N ALA A 12 39.13 9.42 -34.04
CA ALA A 12 38.95 8.03 -33.68
C ALA A 12 40.13 7.56 -32.82
N LEU A 13 39.88 7.10 -31.60
CA LEU A 13 40.78 6.21 -30.88
C LEU A 13 40.07 5.59 -29.66
N VAL A 14 40.41 4.34 -29.40
CA VAL A 14 40.15 3.57 -28.17
C VAL A 14 38.76 2.92 -28.06
N LEU A 15 38.54 1.87 -28.86
CA LEU A 15 37.75 0.71 -28.45
C LEU A 15 38.62 -0.15 -27.51
N LEU A 16 38.43 0.01 -26.20
CA LEU A 16 39.01 -0.88 -25.19
C LEU A 16 37.89 -1.49 -24.34
N ALA A 17 37.80 -2.81 -24.46
CA ALA A 17 37.47 -3.77 -23.41
C ALA A 17 36.44 -3.38 -22.35
N ALA A 18 35.22 -3.87 -22.52
CA ALA A 18 34.39 -4.31 -21.40
C ALA A 18 33.65 -5.57 -21.83
N MET A 19 34.28 -6.72 -21.59
CA MET A 19 33.61 -8.02 -21.66
C MET A 19 32.55 -8.07 -20.54
N PRO A 20 31.25 -8.26 -20.84
CA PRO A 20 30.31 -8.66 -19.81
C PRO A 20 30.58 -10.13 -19.49
N ALA A 21 31.16 -10.38 -18.32
CA ALA A 21 31.18 -11.70 -17.73
C ALA A 21 29.73 -12.20 -17.58
N ALA A 22 29.34 -13.15 -18.44
CA ALA A 22 28.08 -13.86 -18.34
C ALA A 22 28.11 -14.70 -17.04
N GLY A 23 27.42 -14.22 -16.01
CA GLY A 23 27.13 -15.03 -14.83
C GLY A 23 26.25 -16.23 -15.20
N PRO A 24 26.41 -17.39 -14.55
CA PRO A 24 25.61 -18.56 -14.86
C PRO A 24 24.15 -18.29 -14.51
N ALA A 25 23.28 -18.35 -15.52
CA ALA A 25 21.85 -18.43 -15.32
C ALA A 25 21.55 -19.68 -14.49
N ARG A 26 21.07 -19.48 -13.25
CA ARG A 26 20.47 -20.56 -12.47
C ARG A 26 19.19 -20.97 -13.19
N ALA A 27 19.31 -21.99 -14.05
CA ALA A 27 18.18 -22.75 -14.52
C ALA A 27 17.54 -23.40 -13.29
N PHE A 28 16.41 -22.87 -12.85
CA PHE A 28 15.54 -23.58 -11.93
C PHE A 28 14.99 -24.79 -12.69
N SER A 29 15.54 -25.96 -12.41
CA SER A 29 14.93 -27.23 -12.78
C SER A 29 13.60 -27.32 -12.02
N PHE A 30 12.51 -26.92 -12.66
CA PHE A 30 11.17 -27.18 -12.18
C PHE A 30 10.94 -28.68 -12.35
N MET A 31 11.28 -29.43 -11.31
CA MET A 31 11.01 -30.86 -11.27
C MET A 31 9.50 -31.04 -11.32
N GLN A 32 9.08 -31.67 -12.41
CA GLN A 32 7.75 -32.15 -12.68
C GLN A 32 7.39 -33.18 -11.60
N GLN A 33 6.61 -32.78 -10.59
CA GLN A 33 5.95 -33.72 -9.70
C GLN A 33 4.46 -33.73 -10.05
N GLY A 34 4.10 -34.71 -10.88
CA GLY A 34 2.71 -35.07 -11.13
C GLY A 34 2.04 -35.47 -9.82
N GLY A 35 0.82 -34.99 -9.63
CA GLY A 35 0.00 -35.32 -8.47
C GLY A 35 -1.16 -34.35 -8.36
N MET A 36 -2.28 -34.69 -9.01
CA MET A 36 -3.57 -34.10 -8.69
C MET A 36 -3.82 -34.19 -7.18
N ILE A 37 -3.87 -33.05 -6.48
CA ILE A 37 -4.97 -32.65 -5.59
C ILE A 37 -4.96 -31.12 -5.60
N GLY A 38 -6.04 -30.51 -6.09
CA GLY A 38 -6.21 -29.06 -6.06
C GLY A 38 -6.15 -28.58 -4.61
N GLN A 39 -5.03 -27.96 -4.24
CA GLN A 39 -4.97 -27.16 -3.03
C GLN A 39 -5.80 -25.90 -3.30
N VAL A 40 -7.09 -26.05 -3.03
CA VAL A 40 -8.02 -24.94 -2.88
C VAL A 40 -7.41 -24.01 -1.83
N PRO A 41 -7.09 -22.75 -2.17
CA PRO A 41 -6.55 -21.79 -1.22
C PRO A 41 -7.43 -21.72 0.04
N PRO A 42 -6.90 -21.38 1.23
CA PRO A 42 -7.68 -21.33 2.46
C PRO A 42 -8.97 -20.50 2.31
N TRP A 43 -8.91 -19.41 1.54
CA TRP A 43 -10.06 -18.55 1.24
C TRP A 43 -11.17 -19.23 0.41
N ALA A 44 -10.84 -20.24 -0.40
CA ALA A 44 -11.80 -20.94 -1.25
C ALA A 44 -12.45 -22.15 -0.54
N GLN A 45 -11.91 -22.58 0.61
CA GLN A 45 -12.56 -23.57 1.48
C GLN A 45 -13.75 -22.95 2.23
N ASP A 46 -13.68 -21.66 2.56
CA ASP A 46 -14.77 -20.92 3.24
C ASP A 46 -16.00 -20.71 2.34
N LEU A 47 -15.82 -20.68 1.01
CA LEU A 47 -16.94 -20.53 0.06
C LEU A 47 -17.72 -21.84 -0.18
N MET A 48 -17.10 -23.00 0.01
CA MET A 48 -17.73 -24.30 -0.26
C MET A 48 -18.43 -24.92 0.95
N SER A 49 -18.09 -24.51 2.16
CA SER A 49 -18.62 -25.14 3.38
C SER A 49 -20.02 -24.66 3.77
N GLY A 50 -20.53 -23.56 3.20
CA GLY A 50 -21.84 -23.00 3.58
C GLY A 50 -21.94 -22.61 5.07
N VAL A 51 -20.82 -22.69 5.79
CA VAL A 51 -20.69 -22.32 7.18
C VAL A 51 -20.62 -20.81 7.17
N ARG A 52 -21.68 -20.15 7.66
CA ARG A 52 -21.53 -18.82 8.23
C ARG A 52 -20.49 -18.96 9.34
N THR A 53 -19.21 -18.78 9.01
CA THR A 53 -18.23 -18.34 9.99
C THR A 53 -18.78 -17.01 10.48
N GLU A 54 -19.48 -17.07 11.60
CA GLU A 54 -19.55 -15.95 12.52
C GLU A 54 -18.10 -15.53 12.71
N TYR A 55 -17.69 -14.53 11.94
CA TYR A 55 -16.44 -13.81 12.14
C TYR A 55 -16.55 -13.29 13.56
N ARG A 56 -16.00 -14.07 14.48
CA ARG A 56 -15.84 -13.71 15.88
C ARG A 56 -14.87 -12.56 15.83
N ASP A 57 -15.44 -11.35 15.75
CA ASP A 57 -14.72 -10.09 15.84
C ASP A 57 -13.74 -10.29 17.01
N PRO A 58 -12.42 -10.34 16.78
CA PRO A 58 -11.49 -10.42 17.88
C PRO A 58 -11.87 -9.27 18.79
N ALA A 59 -12.12 -9.57 20.06
CA ALA A 59 -12.54 -8.59 21.05
C ALA A 59 -11.39 -7.60 21.28
N GLY A 60 -11.13 -6.76 20.28
CA GLY A 60 -10.32 -5.59 20.38
C GLY A 60 -10.96 -4.66 21.39
N PRO A 61 -10.17 -3.79 22.03
CA PRO A 61 -10.68 -2.82 22.98
C PRO A 61 -11.92 -2.14 22.38
N ARG A 62 -13.08 -2.27 23.06
CA ARG A 62 -14.37 -1.71 22.62
C ARG A 62 -14.15 -0.25 22.21
N ARG A 63 -14.02 -0.01 20.91
CA ARG A 63 -13.80 1.32 20.34
C ARG A 63 -15.02 2.16 20.70
N LYS A 64 -14.77 3.36 21.22
CA LYS A 64 -15.84 4.34 21.49
C LYS A 64 -16.34 4.85 20.14
N LEU A 65 -17.38 4.21 19.61
CA LEU A 65 -18.11 4.63 18.42
C LEU A 65 -19.29 5.50 18.84
N ASP A 66 -19.65 6.48 18.01
CA ASP A 66 -20.91 7.21 18.16
C ASP A 66 -22.11 6.37 17.66
N ALA A 67 -23.32 6.94 17.76
CA ALA A 67 -24.55 6.27 17.33
C ALA A 67 -24.59 5.97 15.82
N GLN A 68 -23.75 6.63 15.03
CA GLN A 68 -23.61 6.46 13.58
C GLN A 68 -22.49 5.47 13.23
N GLY A 69 -21.81 4.87 14.22
CA GLY A 69 -20.70 3.96 14.02
C GLY A 69 -19.38 4.67 13.67
N ILE A 70 -19.27 5.97 13.91
CA ILE A 70 -18.05 6.74 13.69
C ILE A 70 -17.17 6.65 14.94
N GLY A 71 -15.94 6.20 14.73
CA GLY A 71 -14.87 6.26 15.72
C GLY A 71 -13.86 7.35 15.37
N PHE A 72 -13.07 7.79 16.34
CA PHE A 72 -11.94 8.70 16.08
C PHE A 72 -10.64 8.22 16.72
N TYR A 73 -9.54 8.60 16.10
CA TYR A 73 -8.17 8.35 16.58
C TYR A 73 -7.44 9.68 16.60
N SER A 74 -7.05 10.11 17.80
CA SER A 74 -6.27 11.34 18.01
C SER A 74 -4.77 11.06 18.01
N ASP A 75 -3.97 12.10 17.75
CA ASP A 75 -2.51 12.06 17.79
C ASP A 75 -1.93 10.94 16.92
N VAL A 76 -2.51 10.69 15.76
CA VAL A 76 -1.98 9.75 14.77
C VAL A 76 -1.25 10.52 13.67
N ARG A 77 -0.34 9.87 12.95
CA ARG A 77 0.34 10.43 11.78
C ARG A 77 0.04 9.56 10.57
N THR A 78 -0.05 10.17 9.40
CA THR A 78 -0.09 9.42 8.14
C THR A 78 1.30 8.83 7.90
N LEU A 79 1.40 7.51 7.82
CA LEU A 79 2.67 6.79 7.66
C LEU A 79 2.91 6.36 6.21
N ALA A 80 1.86 6.00 5.49
CA ALA A 80 1.92 5.61 4.09
C ALA A 80 0.58 5.83 3.41
N LEU A 81 0.63 5.99 2.09
CA LEU A 81 -0.55 6.07 1.22
C LEU A 81 -0.48 4.96 0.18
N GLU A 82 -1.60 4.30 -0.06
CA GLU A 82 -1.77 3.28 -1.08
C GLU A 82 -2.96 3.66 -1.97
N ARG A 83 -2.73 3.81 -3.27
CA ARG A 83 -3.80 4.07 -4.24
C ARG A 83 -4.32 2.76 -4.80
N ARG A 84 -5.63 2.54 -4.75
CA ARG A 84 -6.33 1.40 -5.36
C ARG A 84 -7.44 1.92 -6.25
N ALA A 85 -7.24 1.90 -7.56
CA ALA A 85 -8.19 2.46 -8.53
C ALA A 85 -8.60 3.92 -8.20
N ASP A 86 -9.85 4.12 -7.77
CA ASP A 86 -10.48 5.40 -7.45
C ASP A 86 -10.43 5.77 -5.96
N ILE A 87 -9.86 4.92 -5.11
CA ILE A 87 -9.67 5.16 -3.68
C ILE A 87 -8.19 5.31 -3.31
N VAL A 88 -7.93 6.08 -2.25
CA VAL A 88 -6.64 6.19 -1.60
C VAL A 88 -6.83 5.76 -0.16
N CYS A 89 -6.01 4.82 0.28
CA CYS A 89 -5.96 4.35 1.65
C CYS A 89 -4.71 4.89 2.34
N ALA A 90 -4.87 5.32 3.58
CA ALA A 90 -3.83 5.82 4.45
C ALA A 90 -3.63 4.87 5.62
N LEU A 91 -2.37 4.59 5.95
CA LEU A 91 -1.99 3.95 7.20
C LEU A 91 -1.72 5.02 8.23
N PHE A 92 -2.38 4.91 9.39
CA PHE A 92 -2.22 5.81 10.52
C PHE A 92 -1.51 5.12 11.66
N GLY A 93 -0.56 5.82 12.29
CA GLY A 93 0.17 5.27 13.43
C GLY A 93 0.65 6.30 14.44
N ARG A 94 1.20 5.79 15.54
CA ARG A 94 1.79 6.55 16.64
C ARG A 94 3.22 6.08 16.87
N GLY A 95 4.19 6.92 16.56
CA GLY A 95 5.60 6.50 16.54
C GLY A 95 5.81 5.34 15.56
N GLN A 96 6.17 4.17 16.06
CA GLN A 96 6.35 2.95 15.26
C GLN A 96 5.13 2.01 15.25
N GLU A 97 4.08 2.33 16.01
CA GLU A 97 2.89 1.49 16.11
C GLU A 97 1.90 1.82 14.98
N LEU A 98 1.48 0.80 14.22
CA LEU A 98 0.35 0.89 13.30
C LEU A 98 -0.96 0.82 14.10
N VAL A 99 -1.82 1.81 13.94
CA VAL A 99 -3.06 1.92 14.73
C VAL A 99 -4.28 1.52 13.92
N VAL A 100 -4.43 2.05 12.70
CA VAL A 100 -5.61 1.80 11.85
C VAL A 100 -5.34 2.21 10.39
N ALA A 101 -6.05 1.60 9.45
CA ALA A 101 -6.10 2.07 8.07
C ALA A 101 -7.43 2.79 7.77
N GLY A 102 -7.37 3.84 6.95
CA GLY A 102 -8.56 4.54 6.48
C GLY A 102 -8.50 4.79 4.98
N CYS A 103 -9.61 4.63 4.27
CA CYS A 103 -9.71 4.89 2.84
C CYS A 103 -10.70 6.03 2.53
N ALA A 104 -10.37 6.82 1.51
CA ALA A 104 -11.22 7.88 0.98
C ALA A 104 -11.20 7.84 -0.56
N PRO A 105 -12.21 8.39 -1.24
CA PRO A 105 -12.14 8.65 -2.68
C PRO A 105 -10.90 9.49 -3.02
N ALA A 106 -10.24 9.20 -4.13
CA ALA A 106 -8.99 9.87 -4.51
C ALA A 106 -9.14 11.41 -4.61
N ARG A 107 -10.31 11.89 -5.04
CA ARG A 107 -10.65 13.32 -5.10
C ARG A 107 -10.69 14.02 -3.72
N GLU A 108 -10.89 13.25 -2.65
CA GLU A 108 -10.96 13.73 -1.27
C GLU A 108 -9.64 13.50 -0.51
N ALA A 109 -8.68 12.80 -1.12
CA ALA A 109 -7.44 12.33 -0.49
C ALA A 109 -6.27 13.33 -0.54
N SER A 110 -6.41 14.49 -1.18
CA SER A 110 -5.33 15.50 -1.24
C SER A 110 -4.82 15.90 0.15
N ARG A 111 -5.73 16.10 1.11
CA ARG A 111 -5.39 16.42 2.51
C ARG A 111 -4.59 15.33 3.22
N LEU A 112 -4.71 14.07 2.79
CA LEU A 112 -3.92 12.96 3.34
C LEU A 112 -2.47 13.03 2.87
N ALA A 113 -2.25 13.43 1.62
CA ALA A 113 -0.90 13.64 1.07
C ALA A 113 -0.20 14.79 1.79
N ASP A 114 -0.88 15.91 2.01
CA ASP A 114 -0.33 17.06 2.75
C ASP A 114 0.10 16.63 4.17
N SER A 115 -0.76 15.89 4.87
CA SER A 115 -0.44 15.36 6.20
C SER A 115 0.78 14.44 6.23
N LEU A 116 0.94 13.58 5.21
CA LEU A 116 2.10 12.69 5.10
C LEU A 116 3.39 13.50 4.90
N ILE A 117 3.36 14.50 4.02
CA ILE A 117 4.52 15.35 3.71
C ILE A 117 4.94 16.16 4.94
N GLU A 118 3.97 16.76 5.62
CA GLU A 118 4.24 17.63 6.76
C GLU A 118 4.52 16.86 8.06
N ASN A 119 4.27 15.55 8.08
CA ASN A 119 4.41 14.67 9.23
C ASN A 119 3.78 15.29 10.50
N ARG A 120 2.55 15.81 10.38
CA ARG A 120 1.83 16.41 11.52
C ARG A 120 0.93 15.37 12.18
N PRO A 121 0.81 15.39 13.52
CA PRO A 121 -0.22 14.63 14.20
C PRO A 121 -1.59 15.15 13.79
N LEU A 122 -2.57 14.26 13.72
CA LEU A 122 -3.94 14.56 13.32
C LEU A 122 -4.93 13.73 14.10
N LYS A 123 -6.18 14.15 14.05
CA LYS A 123 -7.34 13.40 14.47
C LYS A 123 -8.11 12.91 13.25
N VAL A 124 -8.19 11.60 13.09
CA VAL A 124 -8.94 10.96 11.98
C VAL A 124 -10.24 10.36 12.51
N TYR A 125 -11.31 10.57 11.76
CA TYR A 125 -12.63 10.01 12.01
C TYR A 125 -12.94 8.96 10.94
N LEU A 126 -13.32 7.78 11.39
CA LEU A 126 -13.57 6.61 10.55
C LEU A 126 -14.99 6.09 10.77
N ASP A 127 -15.70 5.84 9.68
CA ASP A 127 -16.97 5.12 9.67
C ASP A 127 -16.69 3.61 9.69
N HIS A 128 -16.87 3.00 10.87
CA HIS A 128 -16.61 1.59 11.09
C HIS A 128 -17.70 0.66 10.52
N THR A 129 -18.81 1.22 10.03
CA THR A 129 -19.84 0.46 9.31
C THR A 129 -19.44 0.17 7.86
N LYS A 130 -18.49 0.94 7.31
CA LYS A 130 -17.99 0.79 5.93
C LYS A 130 -16.56 0.29 5.94
N ARG A 131 -16.41 -1.02 5.70
CA ARG A 131 -15.12 -1.70 5.62
C ARG A 131 -14.62 -1.74 4.17
N TYR A 132 -13.32 -1.61 4.01
CA TYR A 132 -12.58 -1.83 2.76
C TYR A 132 -11.69 -3.07 2.88
N ALA A 133 -11.15 -3.53 1.76
CA ALA A 133 -10.11 -4.55 1.79
C ALA A 133 -8.93 -4.10 2.68
N PRO A 134 -8.38 -4.99 3.52
CA PRO A 134 -7.28 -4.65 4.41
C PRO A 134 -6.10 -3.98 3.68
N VAL A 135 -5.40 -3.12 4.42
CA VAL A 135 -4.19 -2.43 3.95
C VAL A 135 -3.04 -2.93 4.80
N GLN A 136 -2.15 -3.69 4.17
CA GLN A 136 -1.15 -4.50 4.89
C GLN A 136 -1.84 -5.43 5.92
N THR A 137 -1.52 -5.29 7.20
CA THR A 137 -2.10 -6.08 8.30
C THR A 137 -3.26 -5.37 9.02
N GLN A 138 -3.65 -4.17 8.56
CA GLN A 138 -4.64 -3.33 9.24
C GLN A 138 -6.00 -3.40 8.57
N GLU A 139 -7.05 -3.49 9.40
CA GLU A 139 -8.41 -3.26 8.94
C GLU A 139 -8.56 -1.83 8.42
N ALA A 140 -9.24 -1.70 7.28
CA ALA A 140 -9.44 -0.43 6.60
C ALA A 140 -10.90 0.01 6.63
N PHE A 141 -11.15 1.25 7.06
CA PHE A 141 -12.49 1.82 7.20
C PHE A 141 -12.62 3.11 6.40
N ARG A 142 -13.85 3.58 6.17
CA ARG A 142 -14.06 4.84 5.44
C ARG A 142 -13.64 6.04 6.29
N ILE A 143 -12.76 6.88 5.75
CA ILE A 143 -12.46 8.19 6.34
C ILE A 143 -13.67 9.11 6.11
N THR A 144 -14.18 9.69 7.20
CA THR A 144 -15.27 10.67 7.14
C THR A 144 -14.77 12.09 7.39
N ARG A 145 -13.74 12.25 8.22
CA ARG A 145 -13.16 13.56 8.55
C ARG A 145 -11.71 13.44 9.00
N ILE A 146 -10.91 14.43 8.65
CA ILE A 146 -9.55 14.63 9.13
C ILE A 146 -9.49 16.02 9.78
N GLN A 147 -8.89 16.12 10.96
CA GLN A 147 -8.62 17.37 11.65
C GLN A 147 -7.12 17.44 11.96
N PRO A 148 -6.38 18.44 11.47
CA PRO A 148 -5.00 18.69 11.87
C PRO A 148 -4.91 19.18 13.32
#